data_AF-T0ZY84-F1
#
_entry.id   AF-T0ZY84-F1
#
_cell.length_a   1.000
_cell.length_b   1.000
_cell.length_c   1.000
_cell.angle_alpha   90.00
_cell.angle_beta   90.00
_cell.angle_gamma   90.00
#
_symmetry.space_group_name_H-M   'P 1'
#
loop_
_entity.id
_entity.type
_entity.pdbx_description
1 polymer ?
#
loop_
_entity_poly.entity_id
_entity_poly.type
_entity_poly.pdbx_seq_one_letter_code
_entity_poly.pdbx_strand_id
1 'polypeptide(L)'
;LSIGRVQTPTLSLIVSRDLEIEHFVPKDFFAVVAQIEAGTAKTFDALWTPPDSHPALDSEKRCIDKAYAVRIAGRIKGEEGNLRSKRPTSPTRLPSMVPLQPHDGSLEKIRNVGQGRPRHRPKPLTKKTHDL
;
A
#
# COMPACT_ATOMS: atom_id res chain seq x y z
N LEU A 1 7.64 -4.18 38.02
CA LEU A 1 7.28 -3.66 36.69
C LEU A 1 7.59 -2.17 36.66
N SER A 2 8.43 -1.70 35.75
CA SER A 2 8.66 -0.26 35.57
C SER A 2 7.52 0.30 34.71
N ILE A 3 6.77 1.25 35.25
CA ILE A 3 5.67 1.93 34.57
C ILE A 3 6.12 3.37 34.37
N GLY A 4 6.25 3.80 33.11
CA GLY A 4 6.78 5.13 32.78
C GLY A 4 6.04 5.76 31.62
N ARG A 5 5.92 7.09 31.64
CA ARG A 5 5.21 7.89 30.61
C ARG A 5 5.77 7.75 29.20
N VAL A 6 6.96 7.19 29.04
CA VAL A 6 7.62 6.98 27.74
C VAL A 6 7.63 5.50 27.37
N GLN A 7 7.97 4.63 28.32
CA GLN A 7 8.06 3.19 28.10
C GLN A 7 6.71 2.57 27.73
N THR A 8 5.66 2.86 28.50
CA THR A 8 4.34 2.28 28.29
C THR A 8 3.70 2.70 26.96
N PRO A 9 3.67 3.99 26.54
CA PRO A 9 3.09 4.34 25.25
C PRO A 9 3.94 3.88 24.06
N THR A 10 5.28 3.80 24.21
CA THR A 10 6.14 3.25 23.14
C THR A 10 5.84 1.77 22.93
N LEU A 11 5.74 1.00 24.02
CA LEU A 11 5.34 -0.40 23.95
C LEU A 11 3.93 -0.55 23.37
N SER A 12 3.01 0.34 23.72
CA SER A 12 1.63 0.34 23.18
C SER A 12 1.60 0.48 21.66
N LEU A 13 2.46 1.30 21.05
CA LEU A 13 2.53 1.43 19.59
C LEU A 13 3.00 0.15 18.92
N ILE A 14 3.97 -0.54 19.52
CA ILE A 14 4.51 -1.80 19.02
C ILE A 14 3.44 -2.89 19.13
N VAL A 15 2.84 -3.05 20.31
CA VAL A 15 1.79 -4.06 20.55
C VAL A 15 0.57 -3.83 19.66
N SER A 16 0.15 -2.58 19.47
CA SER A 16 -0.98 -2.28 18.57
C SER A 16 -0.67 -2.73 17.14
N ARG A 17 0.57 -2.48 16.66
CA ARG A 17 1.01 -2.93 15.35
C ARG A 17 1.15 -4.44 15.23
N ASP A 18 1.64 -5.10 16.28
CA ASP A 18 1.74 -6.55 16.30
C ASP A 18 0.34 -7.18 16.25
N LEU A 19 -0.62 -6.65 17.01
CA LEU A 19 -2.02 -7.10 16.95
C LEU A 19 -2.67 -6.82 15.58
N GLU A 20 -2.39 -5.67 14.96
CA GLU A 20 -2.84 -5.37 13.59
C GLU A 20 -2.30 -6.40 12.59
N ILE A 21 -1.03 -6.81 12.74
CA ILE A 21 -0.39 -7.81 11.87
C ILE A 21 -0.91 -9.22 12.16
N GLU A 22 -1.06 -9.61 13.43
CA GLU A 22 -1.55 -10.93 13.84
C GLU A 22 -2.99 -11.18 13.36
N HIS A 23 -3.84 -10.14 13.40
CA HIS A 23 -5.22 -10.22 12.93
C HIS A 23 -5.38 -9.86 11.44
N PHE A 24 -4.30 -9.55 10.73
CA PHE A 24 -4.36 -9.28 9.30
C PHE A 24 -4.64 -10.56 8.52
N VAL A 25 -5.82 -10.62 7.90
CA VAL A 25 -6.19 -11.69 6.96
C VAL A 25 -5.99 -11.17 5.53
N PRO A 26 -5.01 -11.68 4.77
CA PRO A 26 -4.84 -11.33 3.36
C PRO A 26 -6.10 -11.66 2.56
N LYS A 27 -6.48 -10.76 1.65
CA LYS A 27 -7.62 -10.95 0.76
C LYS A 27 -7.18 -10.76 -0.68
N ASP A 28 -7.53 -11.72 -1.53
CA ASP A 28 -7.32 -11.59 -2.97
C ASP A 28 -8.26 -10.52 -3.54
N PHE A 29 -7.74 -9.72 -4.45
CA PHE A 29 -8.52 -8.75 -5.20
C PHE A 29 -8.00 -8.63 -6.63
N PHE A 30 -8.84 -8.11 -7.51
CA PHE A 30 -8.58 -7.97 -8.93
C PHE A 30 -8.58 -6.49 -9.30
N ALA A 31 -7.57 -6.08 -10.06
CA ALA A 31 -7.47 -4.76 -10.65
C ALA A 31 -7.61 -4.89 -12.17
N VAL A 32 -8.42 -4.01 -12.78
CA VAL A 32 -8.55 -3.95 -14.24
C VAL A 32 -7.68 -2.80 -14.73
N VAL A 33 -6.65 -3.13 -15.50
CA VAL A 33 -5.74 -2.17 -16.13
C VAL A 33 -6.03 -2.17 -17.63
N ALA A 34 -6.28 -0.99 -18.18
CA ALA A 34 -6.49 -0.79 -19.61
C ALA A 34 -5.29 -0.07 -20.21
N GLN A 35 -4.73 -0.61 -21.28
CA GLN A 35 -3.73 0.07 -22.09
C GLN A 35 -4.47 0.94 -23.11
N ILE A 36 -4.33 2.26 -23.00
CA ILE A 36 -5.04 3.23 -23.83
C ILE A 36 -4.07 3.85 -24.83
N GLU A 37 -4.45 3.88 -26.10
CA GLU A 37 -3.76 4.61 -27.17
C GLU A 37 -4.35 6.02 -27.28
N ALA A 38 -3.51 7.05 -27.12
CA ALA A 38 -3.87 8.45 -27.26
C ALA A 38 -3.11 9.09 -28.42
N GLY A 39 -3.81 9.29 -29.54
CA GLY A 39 -3.25 9.87 -30.75
C GLY A 39 -2.22 8.94 -31.43
N THR A 40 -1.28 9.53 -32.18
CA THR A 40 -0.49 8.79 -33.18
C THR A 40 0.59 7.86 -32.61
N ALA A 41 0.97 7.97 -31.32
CA ALA A 41 2.09 7.17 -30.78
C ALA A 41 2.18 7.07 -29.23
N LYS A 42 1.18 7.53 -28.47
CA LYS A 42 1.28 7.51 -27.00
C LYS A 42 0.36 6.46 -26.41
N THR A 43 0.95 5.48 -25.75
CA THR A 43 0.23 4.51 -24.91
C THR A 43 0.42 4.84 -23.44
N PHE A 44 -0.62 4.67 -22.63
CA PHE A 44 -0.49 4.71 -21.17
C PHE A 44 -1.45 3.72 -20.52
N ASP A 45 -1.09 3.32 -19.30
CA ASP A 45 -1.92 2.43 -18.49
C ASP A 45 -2.92 3.24 -17.66
N ALA A 46 -4.18 2.84 -17.73
CA ALA A 46 -5.26 3.38 -16.93
C ALA A 46 -5.80 2.30 -15.99
N LEU A 47 -5.79 2.58 -14.69
CA LEU A 47 -6.46 1.74 -13.70
C LEU A 47 -7.95 2.08 -13.67
N TRP A 48 -8.79 1.06 -13.78
CA TRP A 48 -10.23 1.22 -13.63
C TRP A 48 -10.59 1.56 -12.18
N THR A 49 -11.41 2.60 -12.02
CA THR A 49 -11.99 2.97 -10.74
C THR A 49 -13.41 2.41 -10.62
N PRO A 50 -13.67 1.53 -9.64
CA PRO A 50 -15.01 0.99 -9.45
C PRO A 50 -16.00 2.03 -8.90
N PRO A 51 -17.32 1.82 -9.09
CA PRO A 51 -18.36 2.69 -8.54
C PRO A 51 -18.42 2.61 -7.01
N ASP A 52 -19.03 3.61 -6.37
CA ASP A 52 -18.99 3.78 -4.90
C ASP A 52 -19.58 2.63 -4.09
N SER A 53 -20.56 1.92 -4.63
CA SER A 53 -21.14 0.74 -3.98
C SER A 53 -21.51 -0.30 -5.02
N HIS A 54 -20.93 -1.50 -4.87
CA HIS A 54 -21.28 -2.69 -5.66
C HIS A 54 -20.95 -3.93 -4.83
N PRO A 55 -21.76 -5.00 -4.87
CA PRO A 55 -21.54 -6.21 -4.05
C PRO A 55 -20.23 -6.95 -4.36
N ALA A 56 -19.65 -6.69 -5.53
CA ALA A 56 -18.34 -7.22 -5.94
C ALA A 56 -17.14 -6.47 -5.36
N LEU A 57 -17.35 -5.45 -4.53
CA LEU A 57 -16.30 -4.62 -3.94
C LEU A 57 -16.18 -4.86 -2.43
N ASP A 58 -14.96 -4.74 -1.91
CA ASP A 58 -14.72 -4.69 -0.47
C ASP A 58 -14.89 -3.28 0.12
N SER A 59 -14.68 -3.16 1.43
CA SER A 59 -14.74 -1.88 2.16
C SER A 59 -13.68 -0.86 1.70
N GLU A 60 -12.62 -1.31 1.02
CA GLU A 60 -11.55 -0.47 0.47
C GLU A 60 -11.77 -0.19 -1.03
N LYS A 61 -12.96 -0.49 -1.56
CA LYS A 61 -13.33 -0.33 -2.98
C LYS A 61 -12.46 -1.15 -3.94
N ARG A 62 -11.96 -2.30 -3.51
CA ARG A 62 -11.25 -3.27 -4.37
C ARG A 62 -12.19 -4.35 -4.85
N CYS A 63 -12.03 -4.79 -6.10
CA CYS A 63 -12.89 -5.83 -6.68
C CYS A 63 -12.49 -7.22 -6.19
N ILE A 64 -13.37 -7.90 -5.46
CA ILE A 64 -13.14 -9.27 -4.97
C ILE A 64 -13.66 -10.34 -5.95
N ASP A 65 -14.59 -9.99 -6.84
CA ASP A 65 -15.16 -10.93 -7.81
C ASP A 65 -14.39 -10.91 -9.13
N LYS A 66 -13.77 -12.04 -9.46
CA LYS A 66 -13.04 -12.23 -10.73
C LYS A 66 -13.96 -12.15 -11.95
N ALA A 67 -15.16 -12.72 -11.90
CA ALA A 67 -16.07 -12.73 -13.03
C ALA A 67 -16.54 -11.32 -13.37
N TYR A 68 -16.80 -10.52 -12.34
CA TYR A 68 -17.11 -9.09 -12.50
C TYR A 68 -15.94 -8.34 -13.14
N ALA A 69 -14.71 -8.53 -12.66
CA ALA A 69 -13.52 -7.90 -13.24
C ALA A 69 -13.33 -8.27 -14.73
N VAL A 70 -13.51 -9.55 -15.08
CA VAL A 70 -13.44 -10.03 -16.48
C VAL A 70 -14.53 -9.40 -17.34
N ARG A 71 -15.76 -9.27 -16.82
CA ARG A 71 -16.87 -8.61 -17.53
C ARG A 71 -16.56 -7.15 -17.82
N ILE A 72 -15.99 -6.43 -16.85
CA ILE A 72 -15.56 -5.03 -17.06
C ILE A 72 -14.44 -4.98 -18.09
N ALA A 73 -13.43 -5.85 -18.00
CA ALA A 73 -12.34 -5.92 -18.97
C ALA A 73 -12.84 -6.19 -20.41
N GLY A 74 -13.83 -7.07 -20.56
CA GLY A 74 -14.48 -7.33 -21.85
C GLY A 74 -15.27 -6.13 -22.37
N ARG A 75 -15.96 -5.40 -21.48
CA ARG A 75 -16.75 -4.22 -21.85
C ARG A 75 -15.90 -3.04 -22.30
N ILE A 76 -14.74 -2.82 -21.68
CA ILE A 76 -13.86 -1.69 -22.03
C ILE A 76 -12.99 -1.98 -23.26
N LYS A 77 -12.91 -3.23 -23.71
CA LYS A 77 -12.05 -3.63 -24.82
C LYS A 77 -12.62 -3.12 -26.14
N GLY A 78 -11.91 -2.19 -26.78
CA GLY A 78 -12.32 -1.59 -28.05
C GLY A 78 -13.29 -0.42 -27.91
N GLU A 79 -13.60 0.01 -26.68
CA GLU A 79 -14.35 1.23 -26.42
C GLU A 79 -13.44 2.45 -26.42
N GLU A 80 -13.97 3.59 -26.87
CA GLU A 80 -13.27 4.86 -26.83
C GLU A 80 -13.47 5.56 -25.47
N GLY A 81 -12.37 6.05 -24.88
CA GLY A 81 -12.40 6.78 -23.63
C GLY A 81 -12.53 8.30 -23.84
N ASN A 82 -13.43 8.95 -23.12
CA ASN A 82 -13.48 10.42 -23.09
C ASN A 82 -12.60 10.98 -21.95
N LEU A 83 -11.65 11.86 -22.29
CA LEU A 83 -10.78 12.52 -21.31
C LEU A 83 -11.57 13.54 -20.51
N ARG A 84 -11.88 13.21 -19.24
CA ARG A 84 -12.67 14.09 -18.37
C ARG A 84 -11.84 15.17 -17.67
N SER A 85 -10.62 14.87 -17.24
CA SER A 85 -9.77 15.82 -16.53
C SER A 85 -8.30 15.44 -16.66
N LYS A 86 -7.44 16.45 -16.83
CA LYS A 86 -5.98 16.31 -16.84
C LYS A 86 -5.42 17.24 -15.77
N ARG A 87 -4.67 16.70 -14.82
CA ARG A 87 -3.85 17.50 -13.90
C ARG A 87 -2.38 17.45 -14.32
N PRO A 88 -1.63 18.54 -14.18
CA PRO A 88 -0.19 18.52 -14.39
C PRO A 88 0.48 17.58 -13.37
N THR A 89 1.47 16.82 -13.82
CA THR A 89 2.10 15.71 -13.09
C THR A 89 2.99 16.15 -11.93
N SER A 90 3.16 17.45 -11.70
CA SER A 90 3.89 17.98 -10.56
C SER A 90 3.11 19.14 -9.93
N PRO A 91 2.82 19.12 -8.62
CA PRO A 91 2.65 20.39 -7.92
C PRO A 91 3.95 21.16 -8.12
N THR A 92 3.86 22.46 -8.45
CA THR A 92 5.02 23.35 -8.42
C THR A 92 5.72 23.12 -7.09
N ARG A 93 6.92 22.52 -7.12
CA ARG A 93 7.71 22.35 -5.92
C ARG A 93 7.92 23.76 -5.42
N LEU A 94 7.34 24.09 -4.26
CA LEU A 94 7.75 25.28 -3.54
C LEU A 94 9.29 25.23 -3.49
N PRO A 95 9.99 26.36 -3.69
CA PRO A 95 11.44 26.39 -3.57
C PRO A 95 11.77 25.64 -2.29
N SER A 96 12.52 24.54 -2.43
CA SER A 96 12.79 23.67 -1.30
C SER A 96 13.44 24.53 -0.25
N MET A 97 12.74 24.78 0.86
CA MET A 97 13.37 25.30 2.05
C MET A 97 14.56 24.39 2.30
N VAL A 98 15.75 24.97 2.48
CA VAL A 98 16.93 24.21 2.91
C VAL A 98 16.46 23.32 4.05
N PRO A 99 16.63 21.99 3.95
CA PRO A 99 16.25 21.10 5.03
C PRO A 99 16.83 21.68 6.31
N LEU A 100 15.97 22.00 7.29
CA LEU A 100 16.44 22.44 8.60
C LEU A 100 17.49 21.45 9.06
N GLN A 101 18.60 21.96 9.60
CA GLN A 101 19.70 21.12 10.08
C GLN A 101 19.10 19.96 10.88
N PRO A 102 19.35 18.71 10.48
CA PRO A 102 18.66 17.58 11.05
C PRO A 102 19.03 17.50 12.54
N HIS A 103 18.04 17.64 13.40
CA HIS A 103 18.19 17.34 14.82
C HIS A 103 18.33 15.82 14.98
N ASP A 104 18.94 15.39 16.09
CA ASP A 104 19.45 14.03 16.33
C ASP A 104 18.52 12.90 15.84
N GLY A 105 17.22 12.97 16.15
CA GLY A 105 16.24 11.95 15.74
C GLY A 105 15.97 11.85 14.23
N SER A 106 16.18 12.93 13.47
CA SER A 106 16.02 12.93 12.01
C SER A 106 17.16 12.18 11.32
N LEU A 107 18.39 12.29 11.82
CA LEU A 107 19.55 11.56 11.29
C LEU A 107 19.39 10.05 11.48
N GLU A 108 18.96 9.61 12.67
CA GLU A 108 18.69 8.20 12.94
C GLU A 108 17.60 7.63 12.03
N LYS A 109 16.51 8.39 11.80
CA LYS A 109 15.44 7.97 10.88
C LYS A 109 15.95 7.83 9.44
N ILE A 110 16.70 8.81 8.94
CA ILE A 110 17.27 8.78 7.58
C ILE A 110 18.24 7.60 7.42
N ARG A 111 19.11 7.38 8.41
CA ARG A 111 20.05 6.26 8.42
C ARG A 111 19.34 4.91 8.36
N ASN A 112 18.28 4.74 9.16
CA ASN A 112 17.53 3.48 9.23
C ASN A 112 16.69 3.19 7.98
N VAL A 113 16.27 4.22 7.23
CA VAL A 113 15.56 4.05 5.95
C VAL A 113 16.53 3.72 4.81
N GLY A 114 17.71 4.36 4.79
CA GLY A 114 18.71 4.17 3.72
C GLY A 114 19.54 2.90 3.85
N GLN A 115 19.71 2.37 5.07
CA GLN A 115 20.40 1.11 5.32
C GLN A 115 19.40 0.07 5.78
N GLY A 116 18.84 -0.70 4.84
CA GLY A 116 17.95 -1.82 5.14
C GLY A 116 18.67 -2.84 6.04
N ARG A 117 18.49 -2.73 7.36
CA ARG A 117 18.92 -3.78 8.28
C ARG A 117 18.09 -5.03 8.02
N PRO A 118 18.69 -6.24 8.04
CA PRO A 118 17.96 -7.47 7.78
C PRO A 118 16.80 -7.59 8.78
N ARG A 119 15.59 -7.80 8.27
CA ARG A 119 14.42 -8.12 9.10
C ARG A 119 14.78 -9.36 9.89
N HIS A 120 14.87 -9.23 11.22
CA HIS A 120 15.03 -10.39 12.08
C HIS A 120 13.73 -11.19 11.99
N ARG A 121 13.71 -12.21 11.13
CA ARG A 121 12.59 -13.15 11.07
C ARG A 121 12.59 -13.88 12.43
N PRO A 122 11.49 -13.85 13.21
CA PRO A 122 11.41 -14.69 14.40
C PRO A 122 11.59 -16.15 13.97
N LYS A 123 12.51 -16.87 14.61
CA LYS A 123 12.75 -18.29 14.32
C LYS A 123 11.47 -19.06 14.67
N PRO A 124 10.98 -19.98 13.81
CA PRO A 124 9.88 -20.84 14.18
C PRO A 124 10.28 -21.67 15.41
N LEU A 125 9.41 -21.69 16.43
CA LEU A 125 9.59 -22.57 17.59
C LEU A 125 9.50 -24.02 17.12
N THR A 126 10.64 -24.70 17.03
CA THR A 126 10.66 -26.15 16.88
C THR A 126 10.30 -26.76 18.23
N LYS A 127 9.11 -27.38 18.33
CA LYS A 127 8.79 -28.26 19.45
C LYS A 127 9.77 -29.44 19.38
N LYS A 128 10.66 -29.56 20.35
CA LYS A 128 11.42 -30.80 20.56
C LYS A 128 10.42 -31.86 21.03
N THR A 129 10.04 -32.77 20.15
CA THR A 129 9.54 -34.08 20.56
C THR A 129 10.69 -34.83 21.22
N HIS A 130 10.60 -35.05 22.53
CA HIS A 130 11.33 -36.12 23.17
C HIS A 130 10.53 -37.39 22.94
N ASP A 131 11.00 -38.24 22.03
CA ASP A 131 10.67 -39.66 22.04
C ASP A 131 11.47 -40.33 23.17
N LEU A 132 10.78 -41.20 23.91
CA LEU A 132 11.34 -42.16 24.87
C LEU A 132 11.90 -43.38 24.12
#